data_AF-A0A2W4RAC7-F1
#
_entry.id   AF-A0A2W4RAC7-F1
#
_cell.length_a   1.000
_cell.length_b   1.000
_cell.length_c   1.000
_cell.angle_alpha   90.00
_cell.angle_beta   90.00
_cell.angle_gamma   90.00
#
_symmetry.space_group_name_H-M   'P 1'
#
loop_
_entity.id
_entity.type
_entity.pdbx_description
1 polymer ?
#
loop_
_entity_poly.entity_id
_entity_poly.type
_entity_poly.pdbx_seq_one_letter_code
_entity_poly.pdbx_strand_id
1 'polypeptide(L)'
;MTMLTYDDPTIPPRYIVDGYRKAYQSVHAREPQCRYIGNHWYIVNGETVHRAMLIDEIARLRSLMPAPKPPNAEKSVIQRLIAKLRGL
;
A
#
# COMPACT_ATOMS: atom_id res chain seq x y z
N MET A 1 0.81 5.28 -14.52
CA MET A 1 0.49 4.13 -13.64
C MET A 1 1.76 3.28 -13.56
N THR A 2 2.64 3.53 -12.60
CA THR A 2 3.90 2.77 -12.46
C THR A 2 3.55 1.40 -11.91
N MET A 3 3.53 0.37 -12.78
CA MET A 3 3.59 -1.02 -12.34
C MET A 3 4.91 -1.18 -11.60
N LEU A 4 4.86 -1.14 -10.26
CA LEU A 4 5.95 -1.66 -9.44
C LEU A 4 6.03 -3.15 -9.80
N THR A 5 7.06 -3.52 -10.58
CA THR A 5 7.41 -4.90 -10.84
C THR A 5 7.85 -5.50 -9.52
N TYR A 6 6.88 -6.03 -8.76
CA TYR A 6 7.11 -6.55 -7.42
C TYR A 6 8.02 -7.78 -7.40
N ASP A 7 8.38 -8.34 -8.55
CA ASP A 7 9.37 -9.41 -8.68
C ASP A 7 10.84 -8.92 -8.64
N ASP A 8 11.06 -7.66 -8.28
CA ASP A 8 12.41 -7.13 -8.09
C ASP A 8 13.01 -7.65 -6.75
N PRO A 9 14.05 -8.52 -6.79
CA PRO A 9 14.66 -9.07 -5.58
C PRO A 9 15.36 -8.00 -4.73
N THR A 10 15.57 -6.80 -5.28
CA THR A 10 16.21 -5.69 -4.57
C THR A 10 15.26 -4.97 -3.62
N ILE A 11 13.94 -5.18 -3.72
CA ILE A 11 12.96 -4.55 -2.82
C ILE A 11 13.23 -5.04 -1.38
N PRO A 12 13.61 -4.13 -0.46
CA PRO A 12 13.91 -4.54 0.90
C PRO A 12 12.67 -5.11 1.61
N PRO A 13 12.80 -6.19 2.41
CA PRO A 13 11.66 -6.85 3.05
C PRO A 13 10.75 -5.92 3.86
N ARG A 14 11.30 -4.86 4.45
CA ARG A 14 10.53 -3.82 5.17
C ARG A 14 9.42 -3.20 4.31
N TYR A 15 9.68 -2.94 3.02
CA TYR A 15 8.67 -2.33 2.14
C TYR A 15 7.52 -3.28 1.83
N ILE A 16 7.80 -4.58 1.79
CA ILE A 16 6.78 -5.61 1.58
C ILE A 16 5.90 -5.73 2.83
N VAL A 17 6.52 -5.77 4.03
CA VAL A 17 5.80 -5.78 5.31
C VAL A 17 4.92 -4.54 5.45
N ASP A 18 5.48 -3.34 5.22
CA ASP A 18 4.74 -2.08 5.30
C ASP A 18 3.64 -2.00 4.25
N GLY A 19 3.92 -2.47 3.03
CA GLY A 19 2.96 -2.52 1.94
C GLY A 19 1.76 -3.40 2.27
N TYR A 20 2.01 -4.59 2.84
CA TYR A 20 0.98 -5.51 3.29
C TYR A 20 0.16 -4.93 4.46
N ARG A 21 0.83 -4.40 5.49
CA ARG A 21 0.13 -3.77 6.64
C ARG A 21 -0.82 -2.66 6.19
N LYS A 22 -0.35 -1.75 5.33
CA LYS A 22 -1.17 -0.64 4.81
C LYS A 22 -2.35 -1.13 3.98
N ALA A 23 -2.12 -2.07 3.06
CA ALA A 23 -3.18 -2.60 2.20
C ALA A 23 -4.25 -3.34 3.03
N TYR A 24 -3.82 -4.19 3.96
CA TYR A 24 -4.71 -4.94 4.82
C TYR A 24 -5.52 -4.04 5.75
N GLN A 25 -4.88 -3.05 6.37
CA GLN A 25 -5.56 -2.08 7.24
C GLN A 25 -6.59 -1.26 6.48
N SER A 26 -6.31 -0.92 5.21
CA SER A 26 -7.24 -0.16 4.37
C SER A 26 -8.51 -0.94 4.02
N VAL A 27 -8.43 -2.28 3.90
CA VAL A 27 -9.56 -3.14 3.54
C VAL A 27 -10.31 -3.64 4.78
N HIS A 28 -9.59 -4.03 5.83
CA HIS A 28 -10.16 -4.73 6.98
C HIS A 28 -10.24 -3.89 8.26
N ALA A 29 -9.72 -2.66 8.26
CA ALA A 29 -9.65 -1.77 9.43
C ALA A 29 -8.98 -2.42 10.66
N ARG A 30 -8.09 -3.38 10.43
CA ARG A 30 -7.34 -4.13 11.46
C ARG A 30 -5.87 -4.18 11.12
N GLU A 31 -5.02 -4.27 12.13
CA GLU A 31 -3.57 -4.38 11.95
C GLU A 31 -3.16 -5.86 11.85
N PRO A 32 -2.56 -6.30 10.73
CA PRO A 32 -2.11 -7.68 10.60
C PRO A 32 -0.74 -7.87 11.26
N GLN A 33 -0.48 -9.08 11.75
CA GLN A 33 0.87 -9.46 12.15
C GLN A 33 1.64 -9.89 10.91
N CYS A 34 2.75 -9.22 10.60
CA CYS A 34 3.62 -9.57 9.49
C CYS A 34 5.08 -9.33 9.85
N ARG A 35 5.93 -10.35 9.67
CA ARG A 35 7.36 -10.33 9.97
C ARG A 35 8.17 -11.09 8.92
N TYR A 36 9.26 -10.50 8.44
CA TYR A 36 10.24 -11.20 7.59
C TYR A 36 11.08 -12.17 8.42
N ILE A 37 11.26 -13.40 7.93
CA ILE A 37 12.04 -14.45 8.62
C ILE A 37 13.28 -14.92 7.84
N GLY A 38 13.56 -14.36 6.66
CA GLY A 38 14.73 -14.70 5.85
C GLY A 38 14.38 -15.41 4.55
N ASN A 39 15.30 -15.40 3.58
CA ASN A 39 15.19 -16.11 2.30
C ASN A 39 13.82 -15.93 1.61
N HIS A 40 13.32 -14.70 1.55
CA HIS A 40 12.02 -14.39 0.95
C HIS A 40 10.79 -14.99 1.67
N TRP A 41 10.93 -15.48 2.90
CA TRP A 41 9.83 -15.99 3.72
C TRP A 41 9.36 -14.98 4.77
N TYR A 42 8.05 -15.02 5.05
CA TYR A 42 7.36 -14.15 5.99
C TYR A 42 6.45 -14.98 6.90
N ILE A 43 6.27 -14.54 8.14
CA ILE A 43 5.19 -15.00 9.00
C ILE A 43 4.08 -13.95 8.94
N VAL A 44 2.89 -14.36 8.56
CA VAL A 44 1.69 -13.52 8.45
C VAL A 44 0.57 -14.16 9.27
N ASN A 45 0.12 -13.48 10.34
CA ASN A 45 -0.90 -13.99 11.26
C ASN A 45 -0.65 -15.44 11.76
N GLY A 46 0.61 -15.82 11.93
CA GLY A 46 1.03 -17.16 12.37
C GLY A 46 1.33 -18.15 11.23
N GLU A 47 1.03 -17.80 9.98
CA GLU A 47 1.28 -18.66 8.82
C GLU A 47 2.57 -18.28 8.09
N THR A 48 3.28 -19.28 7.55
CA THR A 48 4.50 -19.05 6.76
C THR A 48 4.16 -18.87 5.30
N VAL A 49 4.51 -17.71 4.73
CA VAL A 49 4.13 -17.29 3.39
C VAL A 49 5.38 -16.87 2.61
N HIS A 50 5.49 -17.31 1.36
CA HIS A 50 6.56 -16.90 0.47
C HIS A 50 6.32 -15.48 -0.08
N ARG A 51 7.39 -14.74 -0.39
CA ARG A 51 7.38 -13.38 -0.93
C ARG A 51 6.39 -13.19 -2.08
N ALA A 52 6.40 -14.12 -3.05
CA ALA A 52 5.53 -14.05 -4.22
C ALA A 52 4.05 -14.03 -3.83
N MET A 53 3.63 -14.95 -2.96
CA MET A 53 2.25 -15.01 -2.47
C MET A 53 1.86 -13.76 -1.68
N LEU A 54 2.78 -13.24 -0.85
CA LEU A 54 2.52 -12.01 -0.09
C LEU A 54 2.36 -10.79 -1.00
N ILE A 55 3.13 -10.73 -2.09
CA ILE A 55 3.02 -9.68 -3.12
C ILE A 55 1.69 -9.75 -3.85
N ASP A 56 1.29 -10.94 -4.30
CA ASP A 56 0.02 -11.14 -4.98
C ASP A 56 -1.14 -10.74 -4.08
N GLU A 57 -1.03 -11.08 -2.79
CA GLU A 57 -2.00 -10.68 -1.79
C GLU A 57 -2.05 -9.16 -1.59
N ILE A 58 -0.90 -8.46 -1.59
CA ILE A 58 -0.87 -6.99 -1.57
C ILE A 58 -1.60 -6.42 -2.80
N ALA A 59 -1.37 -6.98 -3.99
CA ALA A 59 -2.02 -6.55 -5.21
C ALA A 59 -3.54 -6.79 -5.16
N ARG A 60 -3.96 -7.96 -4.67
CA ARG A 60 -5.36 -8.32 -4.44
C ARG A 60 -6.02 -7.34 -3.47
N LEU A 61 -5.43 -7.08 -2.30
CA LEU A 61 -5.96 -6.14 -1.31
C LEU A 61 -6.11 -4.73 -1.89
N ARG A 62 -5.14 -4.26 -2.69
CA ARG A 62 -5.24 -2.95 -3.34
C ARG A 62 -6.34 -2.87 -4.38
N SER A 63 -6.63 -3.98 -5.08
CA SER A 63 -7.75 -4.01 -6.04
C SER A 63 -9.12 -3.90 -5.35
N LEU A 64 -9.21 -4.29 -4.08
CA LEU A 64 -10.41 -4.15 -3.24
C LEU A 64 -10.55 -2.75 -2.63
N MET A 65 -9.49 -1.95 -2.62
CA MET A 65 -9.56 -0.58 -2.13
C MET A 65 -10.41 0.26 -3.10
N PRO A 66 -11.33 1.09 -2.59
CA PRO A 66 -12.02 2.05 -3.43
C PRO A 66 -10.98 2.93 -4.13
N ALA A 67 -11.20 3.23 -5.41
CA ALA A 67 -10.30 4.05 -6.20
C ALA A 67 -9.94 5.32 -5.40
N PRO A 68 -8.64 5.71 -5.33
CA PRO A 68 -8.25 6.91 -4.62
C PRO A 68 -9.08 8.06 -5.18
N LYS A 69 -9.89 8.69 -4.31
CA LYS A 69 -10.68 9.87 -4.67
C LYS A 69 -9.70 10.85 -5.32
N PRO A 70 -9.96 11.34 -6.55
CA PRO A 70 -9.00 12.18 -7.24
C PRO A 70 -8.63 13.35 -6.32
N PRO A 71 -7.35 13.79 -6.29
CA PRO A 71 -6.86 14.82 -5.38
C PRO A 71 -7.57 16.18 -5.50
N ASN A 72 -8.49 16.32 -6.45
CA ASN A 72 -9.34 17.49 -6.67
C ASN A 72 -10.64 17.52 -5.86
N ALA A 73 -10.99 16.49 -5.09
CA ALA A 73 -12.31 16.49 -4.47
C ALA A 73 -12.48 17.52 -3.34
N GLU A 74 -11.42 17.90 -2.62
CA GLU A 74 -11.54 18.77 -1.44
C GLU A 74 -10.34 19.70 -1.28
N LYS A 75 -10.10 20.59 -2.26
CA LYS A 75 -9.26 21.77 -1.99
C LYS A 75 -9.91 22.53 -0.83
N SER A 76 -9.23 22.57 0.31
CA SER A 76 -9.61 23.40 1.47
C SER A 76 -9.92 24.82 1.01
N VAL A 77 -10.82 25.53 1.71
CA VAL A 77 -11.15 26.94 1.41
C VAL A 77 -9.87 27.79 1.26
N ILE A 78 -8.84 27.49 2.06
CA ILE A 78 -7.52 28.14 2.00
C ILE A 78 -6.79 27.82 0.69
N GLN A 79 -6.82 26.57 0.22
CA GLN A 79 -6.19 26.19 -1.06
C GLN A 79 -6.94 26.78 -2.27
N ARG A 80 -8.27 26.93 -2.17
CA ARG A 80 -9.06 27.66 -3.19
C ARG A 80 -8.70 29.14 -3.21
N LEU A 81 -8.51 29.75 -2.04
CA LEU A 81 -8.06 31.13 -1.91
C LEU A 81 -6.66 31.31 -2.50
N ILE A 82 -5.72 30.40 -2.18
CA ILE A 82 -4.35 30.43 -2.74
C ILE A 82 -4.35 30.28 -4.26
N ALA A 83 -5.16 29.37 -4.82
CA ALA A 83 -5.28 29.20 -6.26
C ALA A 83 -5.81 30.49 -6.93
N LYS A 84 -6.86 31.07 -6.35
CA LYS A 84 -7.44 32.34 -6.82
C LYS A 84 -6.45 33.51 -6.77
N LEU A 85 -5.64 33.61 -5.72
CA LEU A 85 -4.60 34.63 -5.60
C LEU A 85 -3.42 34.41 -6.56
N ARG A 86 -3.19 33.16 -6.99
CA ARG A 86 -2.13 32.79 -7.94
C ARG A 86 -2.60 32.79 -9.41
N GLY A 87 -3.86 33.11 -9.69
CA GLY A 87 -4.42 33.14 -11.04
C GLY A 87 -4.58 31.77 -11.71
N LEU A 88 -4.70 30.70 -10.89
CA LEU A 88 -4.89 29.31 -11.33
C LEU A 88 -6.30 28.80 -11.03
#